data_AF-A0A5C7PJL9-F1
#
_entry.id   AF-A0A5C7PJL9-F1
#
_cell.length_a   1.000
_cell.length_b   1.000
_cell.length_c   1.000
_cell.angle_alpha   90.00
_cell.angle_beta   90.00
_cell.angle_gamma   90.00
#
_symmetry.space_group_name_H-M   'P 1'
#
loop_
_entity.id
_entity.type
_entity.pdbx_description
1 polymer ?
#
loop_
_entity_poly.entity_id
_entity_poly.type
_entity_poly.pdbx_seq_one_letter_code
_entity_poly.pdbx_strand_id
1 'polypeptide(L)'
;MTLEGIQRQIDALNLKVSQILQVFSQLGAQTPEIVNRQPLEVVSHFPGPSLTQALSECIQSKADAGRRARYLTQFRSSLILMIRATGDRAVSQVTAPEVESWLNSHCKTTRTRLTYWTDAKTFFSWCIKRGYLHSNPCAAIDRPLCDEKAPGIHTPEEVEKLLEAARAQDRDVMRLLCIQYFAGLRPSEAARLTEADIGEEALKVSARSKSRKRRLVAIHSTLRAWLNQGGQLPVKNLTKRLRAVRKSAGLSWPHDVTRHSFASYHLAAFKNASETAHELGHHSQSMLYANYREVVSSKQAEAFWQILPKALPSPSESAGPSPAPEPVQRA
;
A
#
# COMPACT_ATOMS: atom_id res chain seq x y z
N MET A 1 6.72 16.07 32.45
CA MET A 1 6.22 17.07 33.43
C MET A 1 4.73 16.88 33.53
N THR A 2 4.23 16.44 34.68
CA THR A 2 2.78 16.27 34.93
C THR A 2 2.12 17.64 35.04
N LEU A 3 0.84 17.74 34.68
CA LEU A 3 0.03 18.97 34.83
C LEU A 3 0.10 19.51 36.27
N GLU A 4 0.13 18.61 37.26
CA GLU A 4 0.34 18.97 38.67
C GLU A 4 1.68 19.67 38.93
N GLY A 5 2.75 19.28 38.24
CA GLY A 5 4.07 19.89 38.41
C GLY A 5 4.13 21.32 37.89
N ILE A 6 3.41 21.61 36.81
CA ILE A 6 3.28 22.96 36.24
C ILE A 6 2.40 23.83 37.15
N GLN A 7 1.29 23.28 37.67
CA GLN A 7 0.42 24.00 38.60
C GLN A 7 1.16 24.40 39.88
N ARG A 8 1.95 23.50 40.47
CA ARG A 8 2.76 23.82 41.66
C ARG A 8 3.80 24.93 41.40
N GLN A 9 4.38 24.99 40.20
CA GLN A 9 5.32 26.06 39.84
C GLN A 9 4.61 27.42 39.70
N ILE A 10 3.39 27.43 39.15
CA ILE A 10 2.55 28.62 39.03
C ILE A 10 2.12 29.12 40.42
N ASP A 11 1.67 28.21 41.30
CA ASP A 11 1.27 28.56 42.66
C ASP A 11 2.44 29.14 43.46
N ALA A 12 3.66 28.59 43.28
CA ALA A 12 4.87 29.11 43.90
C ALA A 12 5.26 30.52 43.39
N LEU A 13 5.03 30.80 42.09
CA LEU A 13 5.26 32.13 41.52
C LEU A 13 4.22 33.14 42.01
N ASN A 14 2.95 32.77 42.07
CA ASN A 14 1.88 33.62 42.60
C ASN A 14 2.10 33.96 44.08
N LEU A 15 2.57 33.00 44.88
CA LEU A 15 2.94 33.23 46.28
C LEU A 15 4.08 34.25 46.41
N LYS A 16 5.11 34.14 45.56
CA LYS A 16 6.22 35.11 45.53
C LYS A 16 5.75 36.51 45.14
N VAL A 17 4.85 36.61 44.16
CA VAL A 17 4.27 37.90 43.77
C VAL A 17 3.48 38.50 44.94
N SER A 18 2.61 37.74 45.60
CA SER A 18 1.86 38.22 46.77
C SER A 18 2.77 38.68 47.92
N GLN A 19 3.85 37.94 48.20
CA GLN A 19 4.84 38.34 49.22
C GLN A 19 5.52 39.67 48.86
N ILE A 20 5.91 39.85 47.60
CA ILE A 20 6.50 41.09 47.11
C ILE A 20 5.51 42.25 47.27
N LEU A 21 4.23 42.07 46.90
CA LEU A 21 3.19 43.09 47.06
C LEU A 21 2.95 43.46 48.52
N GLN A 22 3.03 42.50 49.44
CA GLN A 22 2.91 42.74 50.87
C GLN A 22 4.07 43.59 51.41
N VAL A 23 5.30 43.37 50.91
CA VAL A 23 6.48 44.20 51.23
C VAL A 23 6.33 45.62 50.66
N PHE A 24 5.84 45.78 49.43
CA PHE A 24 5.56 47.11 48.86
C PHE A 24 4.51 47.89 49.64
N SER A 25 3.46 47.21 50.15
CA SER A 25 2.43 47.83 51.00
C SER A 25 2.99 48.32 52.34
N GLN A 26 3.95 47.62 52.95
CA GLN A 26 4.58 48.02 54.20
C GLN A 26 5.54 49.21 54.05
N LEU A 27 6.10 49.41 52.86
CA LEU A 27 7.06 50.48 52.56
C LEU A 27 6.39 51.79 52.10
N GLY A 28 5.05 51.86 52.05
CA GLY A 28 4.31 53.07 51.68
C GLY A 28 4.50 53.53 50.22
N ALA A 29 5.09 52.69 49.37
CA ALA A 29 5.31 52.98 47.95
C ALA A 29 4.05 52.64 47.14
N GLN A 30 3.67 53.51 46.19
CA GLN A 30 2.58 53.20 45.27
C GLN A 30 2.94 51.97 44.42
N THR A 31 2.03 51.00 44.38
CA THR A 31 2.21 49.79 43.57
C THR A 31 2.30 50.18 42.09
N PRO A 32 3.30 49.68 41.34
CA PRO A 32 3.37 49.95 39.91
C PRO A 32 2.11 49.40 39.21
N GLU A 33 1.54 50.20 38.31
CA GLU A 33 0.26 49.99 37.60
C GLU A 33 0.17 48.62 36.86
N ILE A 34 1.30 47.96 36.66
CA ILE A 34 1.45 46.64 36.04
C ILE A 34 0.85 45.51 36.91
N VAL A 35 0.69 45.73 38.22
CA VAL A 35 0.21 44.72 39.18
C VAL A 35 -1.31 44.53 39.15
N ASN A 36 -2.07 45.47 38.58
CA ASN A 36 -3.53 45.39 38.54
C ASN A 36 -4.10 44.50 37.42
N ARG A 37 -3.24 43.74 36.73
CA ARG A 37 -3.69 42.72 35.79
C ARG A 37 -4.15 41.51 36.60
N GLN A 38 -5.37 41.07 36.36
CA GLN A 38 -5.96 39.86 36.95
C GLN A 38 -4.93 38.73 37.03
N PRO A 39 -4.98 37.87 38.07
CA PRO A 39 -4.12 36.70 38.15
C PRO A 39 -4.12 35.99 36.80
N LEU A 40 -2.95 35.51 36.37
CA LEU A 40 -2.80 34.71 35.16
C LEU A 40 -3.71 33.49 35.28
N GLU A 41 -4.96 33.62 34.87
CA GLU A 41 -5.83 32.49 34.65
C GLU A 41 -5.20 31.74 33.49
N VAL A 42 -4.82 30.49 33.76
CA VAL A 42 -4.64 29.53 32.69
C VAL A 42 -5.96 29.55 31.95
N VAL A 43 -6.00 30.15 30.75
CA VAL A 43 -7.06 29.92 29.76
C VAL A 43 -6.91 28.47 29.35
N SER A 44 -7.26 27.57 30.26
CA SER A 44 -7.40 26.17 30.00
C SER A 44 -8.72 26.07 29.24
N HIS A 45 -8.65 25.50 28.05
CA HIS A 45 -9.80 25.18 27.21
C HIS A 45 -10.34 26.34 26.37
N PHE A 46 -9.53 26.82 25.42
CA PHE A 46 -10.11 26.77 24.06
C PHE A 46 -10.36 25.30 23.77
N PRO A 47 -11.61 24.85 23.52
CA PRO A 47 -11.80 23.51 22.99
C PRO A 47 -11.02 23.49 21.68
N GLY A 48 -9.90 22.78 21.68
CA GLY A 48 -9.15 22.53 20.45
C GLY A 48 -10.11 21.98 19.39
N PRO A 49 -9.74 22.07 18.11
CA PRO A 49 -10.64 21.68 17.02
C PRO A 49 -11.24 20.28 17.26
N SER A 50 -12.44 20.05 16.75
CA SER A 50 -13.00 18.70 16.76
C SER A 50 -12.10 17.75 15.96
N LEU A 51 -12.19 16.45 16.22
CA LEU A 51 -11.43 15.46 15.46
C LEU A 51 -11.73 15.56 13.95
N THR A 52 -12.98 15.80 13.57
CA THR A 52 -13.35 15.99 12.15
C THR A 52 -12.71 17.24 11.55
N GLN A 53 -12.69 18.35 12.28
CA GLN A 53 -12.05 19.60 11.84
C GLN A 53 -10.53 19.40 11.67
N ALA A 54 -9.87 18.89 12.72
CA ALA A 54 -8.44 18.63 12.71
C ALA A 54 -8.04 17.62 11.62
N LEU A 55 -8.85 16.58 11.37
CA LEU A 55 -8.61 15.62 10.29
C LEU A 55 -8.69 16.29 8.92
N SER A 56 -9.68 17.14 8.70
CA SER A 56 -9.86 17.87 7.43
C SER A 56 -8.66 18.79 7.16
N GLU A 57 -8.23 19.55 8.16
CA GLU A 57 -7.02 20.39 8.08
C GLU A 57 -5.75 19.55 7.84
N CYS A 58 -5.62 18.40 8.51
CA CYS A 58 -4.47 17.51 8.35
C CYS A 58 -4.39 16.94 6.93
N ILE A 59 -5.53 16.53 6.37
CA ILE A 59 -5.60 16.03 5.00
C ILE A 59 -5.24 17.13 4.01
N GLN A 60 -5.79 18.35 4.18
CA GLN A 60 -5.47 19.48 3.31
C GLN A 60 -3.99 19.82 3.38
N SER A 61 -3.44 19.98 4.59
CA SER A 61 -2.02 20.24 4.81
C SER A 61 -1.11 19.17 4.19
N LYS A 62 -1.51 17.90 4.21
CA LYS A 62 -0.77 16.81 3.53
C LYS A 62 -0.95 16.82 2.02
N ALA A 63 -2.12 17.21 1.51
CA ALA A 63 -2.36 17.38 0.08
C ALA A 63 -1.49 18.50 -0.49
N ASP A 64 -1.44 19.65 0.18
CA ASP A 64 -0.61 20.81 -0.19
C ASP A 64 0.89 20.44 -0.16
N ALA A 65 1.29 19.57 0.77
CA ALA A 65 2.64 18.98 0.80
C ALA A 65 2.90 17.93 -0.30
N GLY A 66 2.02 17.79 -1.28
CA GLY A 66 2.20 16.92 -2.45
C GLY A 66 2.04 15.42 -2.16
N ARG A 67 1.33 15.04 -1.08
CA ARG A 67 1.07 13.61 -0.79
C ARG A 67 0.06 13.04 -1.81
N ARG A 68 0.25 11.77 -2.15
CA ARG A 68 -0.56 11.10 -3.18
C ARG A 68 -2.01 10.94 -2.73
N ALA A 69 -2.96 11.18 -3.64
CA ALA A 69 -4.39 11.03 -3.40
C ALA A 69 -4.76 9.69 -2.73
N ARG A 70 -4.24 8.56 -3.24
CA ARG A 70 -4.49 7.22 -2.67
C ARG A 70 -4.07 7.10 -1.19
N TYR A 71 -2.95 7.71 -0.82
CA TYR A 71 -2.50 7.73 0.57
C TYR A 71 -3.47 8.54 1.44
N LEU A 72 -3.89 9.72 0.96
CA LEU A 72 -4.84 10.56 1.68
C LEU A 72 -6.21 9.89 1.84
N THR A 73 -6.70 9.18 0.82
CA THR A 73 -7.94 8.40 0.91
C THR A 73 -7.84 7.34 2.00
N GLN A 74 -6.77 6.53 2.00
CA GLN A 74 -6.56 5.50 3.02
C GLN A 74 -6.46 6.10 4.43
N PHE A 75 -5.65 7.15 4.57
CA PHE A 75 -5.42 7.86 5.84
C PHE A 75 -6.72 8.48 6.38
N ARG A 76 -7.54 9.05 5.50
CA ARG A 76 -8.88 9.56 5.86
C ARG A 76 -9.80 8.43 6.31
N SER A 77 -9.85 7.32 5.56
CA SER A 77 -10.75 6.21 5.85
C SER A 77 -10.46 5.56 7.20
N SER A 78 -9.18 5.34 7.54
CA SER A 78 -8.81 4.77 8.85
C SER A 78 -9.19 5.71 10.00
N LEU A 79 -8.93 7.01 9.87
CA LEU A 79 -9.22 7.99 10.92
C LEU A 79 -10.70 8.31 11.07
N ILE A 80 -11.51 8.24 10.00
CA ILE A 80 -12.97 8.34 10.13
C ILE A 80 -13.53 7.19 10.98
N LEU A 81 -12.98 5.98 10.85
CA LEU A 81 -13.40 4.86 11.71
C LEU A 81 -13.05 5.11 13.17
N MET A 82 -11.88 5.70 13.44
CA MET A 82 -11.50 6.12 14.79
C MET A 82 -12.49 7.15 15.35
N ILE A 83 -12.79 8.21 14.59
CA ILE A 83 -13.73 9.27 14.99
C ILE A 83 -15.11 8.69 15.30
N ARG A 84 -15.59 7.73 14.50
CA ARG A 84 -16.87 7.06 14.76
C ARG A 84 -16.85 6.24 16.06
N ALA A 85 -15.71 5.64 16.40
CA ALA A 85 -15.57 4.84 17.61
C ALA A 85 -15.40 5.70 18.89
N THR A 86 -14.71 6.84 18.78
CA THR A 86 -14.42 7.73 19.92
C THR A 86 -15.44 8.88 20.08
N GLY A 87 -16.26 9.12 19.06
CA GLY A 87 -17.08 10.32 18.93
C GLY A 87 -16.29 11.51 18.37
N ASP A 88 -16.99 12.45 17.72
CA ASP A 88 -16.40 13.71 17.24
C ASP A 88 -16.36 14.75 18.37
N ARG A 89 -15.25 14.74 19.11
CA ARG A 89 -14.99 15.65 20.22
C ARG A 89 -13.65 16.37 20.03
N ALA A 90 -13.28 17.24 20.96
CA ALA A 90 -12.01 17.95 20.90
C ALA A 90 -10.83 16.96 20.87
N VAL A 91 -9.82 17.21 20.02
CA VAL A 91 -8.69 16.26 19.87
C VAL A 91 -7.95 16.03 21.20
N SER A 92 -7.93 17.04 22.08
CA SER A 92 -7.31 16.96 23.41
C SER A 92 -7.98 15.98 24.37
N GLN A 93 -9.22 15.58 24.10
CA GLN A 93 -10.00 14.66 24.95
C GLN A 93 -9.80 13.18 24.56
N VAL A 94 -9.06 12.89 23.49
CA VAL A 94 -8.82 11.51 23.07
C VAL A 94 -7.69 10.89 23.89
N THR A 95 -7.98 9.78 24.55
CA THR A 95 -7.03 9.06 25.41
C THR A 95 -6.44 7.82 24.74
N ALA A 96 -5.31 7.34 25.26
CA ALA A 96 -4.66 6.13 24.74
C ALA A 96 -5.55 4.87 24.83
N PRO A 97 -6.26 4.58 25.94
CA PRO A 97 -7.14 3.42 26.04
C PRO A 97 -8.27 3.41 25.01
N GLU A 98 -8.79 4.57 24.63
CA GLU A 98 -9.85 4.67 23.63
C GLU A 98 -9.34 4.38 22.22
N VAL A 99 -8.15 4.88 21.88
CA VAL A 99 -7.47 4.55 20.62
C VAL A 99 -7.14 3.06 20.57
N GLU A 100 -6.69 2.47 21.68
CA GLU A 100 -6.43 1.04 21.76
C GLU A 100 -7.70 0.19 21.62
N SER A 101 -8.79 0.58 22.30
CA SER A 101 -10.10 -0.06 22.17
C SER A 101 -10.61 -0.03 20.72
N TRP A 102 -10.46 1.11 20.04
CA TRP A 102 -10.77 1.22 18.62
C TRP A 102 -9.92 0.28 17.77
N LEU A 103 -8.60 0.24 17.98
CA LEU A 103 -7.69 -0.65 17.26
C LEU A 103 -8.08 -2.12 17.44
N ASN A 104 -8.46 -2.52 18.65
CA ASN A 104 -8.83 -3.90 18.98
C ASN A 104 -10.19 -4.30 18.37
N SER A 105 -11.15 -3.39 18.34
CA SER A 105 -12.51 -3.66 17.82
C SER A 105 -12.61 -3.59 16.29
N HIS A 106 -11.79 -2.77 15.63
CA HIS A 106 -11.93 -2.49 14.18
C HIS A 106 -10.87 -3.18 13.31
N CYS A 107 -9.85 -3.81 13.89
CA CYS A 107 -8.78 -4.45 13.13
C CYS A 107 -8.84 -5.97 13.23
N LYS A 108 -9.25 -6.64 12.14
CA LYS A 108 -9.30 -8.12 12.05
C LYS A 108 -7.92 -8.77 11.86
N THR A 109 -6.92 -8.01 11.41
CA THR A 109 -5.57 -8.53 11.14
C THR A 109 -4.52 -7.63 11.76
N THR A 110 -3.37 -8.20 12.14
CA THR A 110 -2.27 -7.43 12.75
C THR A 110 -1.66 -6.42 11.78
N ARG A 111 -1.70 -6.69 10.47
CA ARG A 111 -1.30 -5.73 9.43
C ARG A 111 -2.23 -4.52 9.37
N THR A 112 -3.54 -4.73 9.46
CA THR A 112 -4.53 -3.64 9.53
C THR A 112 -4.30 -2.83 10.80
N ARG A 113 -4.12 -3.50 11.96
CA ARG A 113 -3.83 -2.86 13.25
C ARG A 113 -2.59 -1.98 13.18
N LEU A 114 -1.49 -2.48 12.63
CA LEU A 114 -0.25 -1.71 12.44
C LEU A 114 -0.46 -0.49 11.53
N THR A 115 -1.23 -0.66 10.44
CA THR A 115 -1.53 0.45 9.51
C THR A 115 -2.33 1.54 10.22
N TYR A 116 -3.40 1.15 10.92
CA TYR A 116 -4.29 2.09 11.61
C TYR A 116 -3.58 2.79 12.77
N TRP A 117 -2.77 2.06 13.55
CA TRP A 117 -1.91 2.64 14.58
C TRP A 117 -0.91 3.64 13.98
N THR A 118 -0.30 3.33 12.83
CA THR A 118 0.63 4.24 12.15
C THR A 118 -0.07 5.51 11.67
N ASP A 119 -1.28 5.38 11.12
CA ASP A 119 -2.09 6.51 10.67
C ASP A 119 -2.49 7.40 11.86
N ALA A 120 -3.01 6.82 12.94
CA ALA A 120 -3.37 7.52 14.17
C ALA A 120 -2.16 8.22 14.79
N LYS A 121 -1.04 7.51 14.95
CA LYS A 121 0.21 8.08 15.45
C LYS A 121 0.66 9.27 14.60
N THR A 122 0.55 9.17 13.28
CA THR A 122 0.91 10.24 12.34
C THR A 122 -0.04 11.44 12.45
N PHE A 123 -1.34 11.20 12.63
CA PHE A 123 -2.35 12.24 12.83
C PHE A 123 -2.10 13.01 14.13
N PHE A 124 -1.99 12.33 15.27
CA PHE A 124 -1.73 13.00 16.55
C PHE A 124 -0.38 13.69 16.59
N SER A 125 0.65 13.13 15.93
CA SER A 125 1.93 13.82 15.76
C SER A 125 1.80 15.13 14.97
N TRP A 126 0.90 15.18 13.99
CA TRP A 126 0.58 16.41 13.26
C TRP A 126 -0.19 17.39 14.15
N CYS A 127 -1.13 16.92 14.97
CA CYS A 127 -1.87 17.75 15.93
C CYS A 127 -0.94 18.41 16.96
N ILE A 128 0.08 17.71 17.44
CA ILE A 128 1.11 18.27 18.33
C ILE A 128 1.88 19.41 17.65
N LYS A 129 2.27 19.22 16.38
CA LYS A 129 2.96 20.26 15.59
C LYS A 129 2.10 21.51 15.38
N ARG A 130 0.78 21.38 15.43
CA ARG A 130 -0.18 22.49 15.36
C ARG A 130 -0.51 23.10 16.74
N GLY A 131 0.04 22.54 17.81
CA GLY A 131 -0.25 22.98 19.18
C GLY A 131 -1.60 22.49 19.73
N TYR A 132 -2.29 21.58 19.05
CA TYR A 132 -3.60 21.06 19.49
C TYR A 132 -3.49 20.03 20.61
N LEU A 133 -2.32 19.38 20.74
CA LEU A 133 -2.00 18.42 21.80
C LEU A 133 -0.58 18.64 22.31
N HIS A 134 -0.36 18.30 23.58
CA HIS A 134 0.97 18.29 24.19
C HIS A 134 1.70 16.95 24.04
N SER A 135 0.95 15.84 23.97
CA SER A 135 1.49 14.49 23.89
C SER A 135 0.69 13.63 22.91
N ASN A 136 1.32 12.58 22.38
CA ASN A 136 0.69 11.68 21.42
C ASN A 136 0.06 10.50 22.18
N PRO A 137 -1.27 10.29 22.15
CA PRO A 137 -1.91 9.18 22.83
C PRO A 137 -1.42 7.81 22.32
N CYS A 138 -1.01 7.71 21.05
CA CYS A 138 -0.46 6.46 20.49
C CYS A 138 0.94 6.12 21.03
N ALA A 139 1.61 7.02 21.75
CA ALA A 139 2.93 6.72 22.33
C ALA A 139 2.86 5.73 23.51
N ALA A 140 1.70 5.66 24.19
CA ALA A 140 1.45 4.72 25.28
C ALA A 140 0.92 3.36 24.79
N ILE A 141 0.69 3.20 23.49
CA ILE A 141 0.17 1.97 22.89
C ILE A 141 1.33 1.20 22.28
N ASP A 142 1.46 -0.07 22.65
CA ASP A 142 2.47 -0.97 22.07
C ASP A 142 2.30 -1.06 20.55
N ARG A 143 3.44 -0.94 19.87
CA ARG A 143 3.47 -1.05 18.40
C ARG A 143 3.01 -2.46 18.00
N PRO A 144 1.97 -2.61 17.17
CA PRO A 144 1.55 -3.93 16.71
C PRO A 144 2.67 -4.65 15.95
N LEU A 145 3.01 -5.85 16.39
CA LEU A 145 3.97 -6.72 15.70
C LEU A 145 3.27 -7.39 14.51
N CYS A 146 3.83 -7.27 13.31
CA CYS A 146 3.30 -7.95 12.14
C CYS A 146 4.40 -8.81 11.56
N ASP A 147 4.23 -10.13 11.67
CA ASP A 147 5.15 -11.06 11.03
C ASP A 147 5.10 -10.87 9.50
N GLU A 148 6.28 -10.88 8.90
CA GLU A 148 6.41 -10.87 7.46
C GLU A 148 6.17 -12.29 6.94
N LYS A 149 5.01 -12.52 6.33
CA LYS A 149 4.76 -13.76 5.60
C LYS A 149 5.53 -13.73 4.28
N ALA A 150 6.16 -14.86 3.95
CA ALA A 150 6.78 -15.04 2.64
C ALA A 150 5.76 -14.74 1.53
N PRO A 151 6.18 -14.06 0.44
CA PRO A 151 5.29 -13.79 -0.67
C PRO A 151 4.79 -15.08 -1.31
N GLY A 152 3.49 -15.18 -1.57
CA GLY A 152 2.95 -16.28 -2.36
C GLY A 152 3.39 -16.15 -3.82
N ILE A 153 3.87 -17.25 -4.41
CA ILE A 153 4.24 -17.36 -5.83
C ILE A 153 3.42 -18.46 -6.50
N HIS A 154 3.25 -18.37 -7.81
CA HIS A 154 2.74 -19.48 -8.61
C HIS A 154 3.86 -20.40 -9.10
N THR A 155 3.57 -21.70 -9.20
CA THR A 155 4.47 -22.69 -9.83
C THR A 155 4.53 -22.50 -11.36
N PRO A 156 5.55 -23.02 -12.06
CA PRO A 156 5.61 -22.93 -13.52
C PRO A 156 4.36 -23.50 -14.20
N GLU A 157 3.83 -24.61 -13.70
CA GLU A 157 2.63 -25.28 -14.22
C GLU A 157 1.37 -24.42 -14.03
N GLU A 158 1.25 -23.74 -12.89
CA GLU A 158 0.15 -22.81 -12.63
C GLU A 158 0.22 -21.60 -13.58
N VAL A 159 1.42 -21.07 -13.84
CA VAL A 159 1.61 -19.96 -14.76
C VAL A 159 1.28 -20.36 -16.19
N GLU A 160 1.75 -21.52 -16.66
CA GLU A 160 1.41 -22.06 -17.97
C GLU A 160 -0.12 -22.22 -18.12
N LYS A 161 -0.77 -22.89 -17.15
CA LYS A 161 -2.22 -23.11 -17.14
C LYS A 161 -2.99 -21.79 -17.23
N LEU A 162 -2.56 -20.78 -16.49
CA LEU A 162 -3.19 -19.46 -16.49
C LEU A 162 -3.01 -18.74 -17.83
N LEU A 163 -1.80 -18.75 -18.40
CA LEU A 163 -1.53 -18.08 -19.67
C LEU A 163 -2.25 -18.74 -20.83
N GLU A 164 -2.36 -20.06 -20.84
CA GLU A 164 -3.15 -20.80 -21.85
C GLU A 164 -4.65 -20.53 -21.69
N ALA A 165 -5.18 -20.54 -20.46
CA ALA A 165 -6.57 -20.16 -20.21
C ALA A 165 -6.86 -18.73 -20.66
N ALA A 166 -5.94 -17.80 -20.40
CA ALA A 166 -6.03 -16.43 -20.87
C ALA A 166 -5.96 -16.37 -22.41
N ARG A 167 -5.06 -17.10 -23.05
CA ARG A 167 -4.91 -17.12 -24.52
C ARG A 167 -6.19 -17.58 -25.22
N ALA A 168 -6.87 -18.58 -24.66
CA ALA A 168 -8.11 -19.12 -25.19
C ALA A 168 -9.32 -18.19 -24.99
N GLN A 169 -9.39 -17.48 -23.85
CA GLN A 169 -10.56 -16.67 -23.49
C GLN A 169 -10.40 -15.20 -23.86
N ASP A 170 -9.20 -14.65 -23.71
CA ASP A 170 -8.94 -13.23 -23.71
C ASP A 170 -7.45 -12.90 -23.96
N ARG A 171 -7.10 -12.68 -25.22
CA ARG A 171 -5.72 -12.39 -25.63
C ARG A 171 -5.16 -11.10 -25.04
N ASP A 172 -5.99 -10.09 -24.75
CA ASP A 172 -5.51 -8.84 -24.13
C ASP A 172 -5.06 -9.09 -22.69
N VAL A 173 -5.83 -9.88 -21.94
CA VAL A 173 -5.48 -10.29 -20.57
C VAL A 173 -4.25 -11.18 -20.57
N MET A 174 -4.14 -12.11 -21.53
CA MET A 174 -2.94 -12.92 -21.71
C MET A 174 -1.70 -12.04 -21.93
N ARG A 175 -1.78 -11.08 -22.87
CA ARG A 175 -0.69 -10.13 -23.17
C ARG A 175 -0.26 -9.34 -21.95
N LEU A 176 -1.21 -8.90 -21.13
CA LEU A 176 -0.90 -8.21 -19.88
C LEU A 176 -0.24 -9.15 -18.85
N LEU A 177 -0.74 -10.38 -18.71
CA LEU A 177 -0.25 -11.34 -17.74
C LEU A 177 1.17 -11.80 -18.07
N CYS A 178 1.48 -12.10 -19.33
CA CYS A 178 2.83 -12.52 -19.72
C CYS A 178 3.86 -11.43 -19.43
N ILE A 179 3.53 -10.15 -19.64
CA ILE A 179 4.39 -9.02 -19.24
C ILE A 179 4.58 -8.98 -17.71
N GLN A 180 3.55 -9.23 -16.92
CA GLN A 180 3.70 -9.24 -15.46
C GLN A 180 4.57 -10.40 -14.96
N TYR A 181 4.45 -11.58 -15.57
CA TYR A 181 5.22 -12.77 -15.19
C TYR A 181 6.66 -12.77 -15.70
N PHE A 182 6.91 -12.26 -16.91
CA PHE A 182 8.22 -12.38 -17.56
C PHE A 182 8.99 -11.06 -17.64
N ALA A 183 8.41 -9.94 -17.21
CA ALA A 183 9.12 -8.66 -17.03
C ALA A 183 8.89 -8.04 -15.64
N GLY A 184 8.17 -8.73 -14.74
CA GLY A 184 8.06 -8.34 -13.34
C GLY A 184 7.39 -6.98 -13.08
N LEU A 185 6.65 -6.42 -14.04
CA LEU A 185 5.96 -5.15 -13.86
C LEU A 185 4.90 -5.26 -12.75
N ARG A 186 4.72 -4.20 -11.96
CA ARG A 186 3.62 -4.16 -10.99
C ARG A 186 2.28 -4.18 -11.72
N PRO A 187 1.20 -4.76 -11.16
CA PRO A 187 -0.11 -4.77 -11.81
C PRO A 187 -0.59 -3.39 -12.27
N SER A 188 -0.36 -2.35 -11.45
CA SER A 188 -0.70 -0.96 -11.79
C SER A 188 0.19 -0.31 -12.85
N GLU A 189 1.44 -0.79 -13.01
CA GLU A 189 2.34 -0.34 -14.07
C GLU A 189 1.93 -0.99 -15.39
N ALA A 190 1.78 -2.31 -15.40
CA ALA A 190 1.37 -3.09 -16.56
C ALA A 190 0.00 -2.63 -17.10
N ALA A 191 -0.97 -2.33 -16.22
CA ALA A 191 -2.30 -1.87 -16.62
C ALA A 191 -2.32 -0.51 -17.35
N ARG A 192 -1.23 0.26 -17.30
CA ARG A 192 -1.09 1.56 -17.97
C ARG A 192 -0.16 1.51 -19.18
N LEU A 193 0.45 0.35 -19.44
CA LEU A 193 1.35 0.17 -20.55
C LEU A 193 0.56 0.27 -21.86
N THR A 194 1.19 0.84 -22.88
CA THR A 194 0.65 0.93 -24.24
C THR A 194 1.53 0.14 -25.21
N GLU A 195 1.03 -0.18 -26.39
CA GLU A 195 1.82 -0.86 -27.42
C GLU A 195 3.09 -0.08 -27.80
N ALA A 196 3.05 1.26 -27.76
CA ALA A 196 4.21 2.11 -28.04
C ALA A 196 5.35 1.97 -27.00
N ASP A 197 5.05 1.45 -25.82
CA ASP A 197 6.04 1.21 -24.78
C ASP A 197 6.76 -0.15 -24.96
N ILE A 198 6.28 -1.00 -25.88
CA ILE A 198 6.85 -2.31 -26.18
C ILE A 198 7.83 -2.17 -27.34
N GLY A 199 9.13 -2.19 -27.04
CA GLY A 199 10.17 -2.22 -28.06
C GLY A 199 10.47 -3.63 -28.58
N GLU A 200 11.49 -3.71 -29.42
CA GLU A 200 12.05 -4.97 -29.91
C GLU A 200 12.87 -5.69 -28.82
N GLU A 201 13.74 -4.96 -28.12
CA GLU A 201 14.61 -5.54 -27.09
C GLU A 201 14.15 -5.29 -25.65
N ALA A 202 13.35 -4.23 -25.44
CA ALA A 202 13.00 -3.80 -24.08
C ALA A 202 11.63 -3.12 -23.97
N LEU A 203 11.02 -3.25 -22.78
CA LEU A 203 9.83 -2.52 -22.35
C LEU A 203 10.22 -1.19 -21.71
N LYS A 204 9.55 -0.10 -22.12
CA LYS A 204 9.72 1.24 -21.55
C LYS A 204 8.74 1.45 -20.40
N VAL A 205 9.21 1.37 -19.15
CA VAL A 205 8.33 1.61 -18.00
C VAL A 205 8.39 3.08 -17.60
N SER A 206 7.25 3.78 -17.71
CA SER A 206 7.15 5.20 -17.37
C SER A 206 7.20 5.47 -15.85
N ALA A 207 7.67 6.66 -15.49
CA ALA A 207 7.87 7.11 -14.11
C ALA A 207 6.57 7.36 -13.29
N ARG A 208 5.39 6.97 -13.77
CA ARG A 208 4.10 7.26 -13.09
C ARG A 208 3.80 6.35 -11.90
N SER A 209 4.75 5.52 -11.46
CA SER A 209 4.58 4.51 -10.42
C SER A 209 5.21 4.91 -9.07
N LYS A 210 5.09 4.04 -8.07
CA LYS A 210 5.51 4.33 -6.69
C LYS A 210 7.00 4.68 -6.57
N SER A 211 7.86 4.22 -7.48
CA SER A 211 9.32 4.51 -7.49
C SER A 211 9.72 5.73 -8.31
N ARG A 212 8.81 6.38 -9.07
CA ARG A 212 9.07 7.60 -9.87
C ARG A 212 10.25 7.56 -10.85
N LYS A 213 10.83 6.39 -11.16
CA LYS A 213 11.95 6.27 -12.11
C LYS A 213 11.52 5.58 -13.39
N ARG A 214 11.98 6.11 -14.52
CA ARG A 214 11.91 5.42 -15.82
C ARG A 214 12.92 4.27 -15.79
N ARG A 215 12.56 3.11 -16.34
CA ARG A 215 13.47 1.97 -16.51
C ARG A 215 13.14 1.24 -17.80
N LEU A 216 14.15 0.60 -18.36
CA LEU A 216 14.01 -0.39 -19.41
C LEU A 216 14.03 -1.77 -18.76
N VAL A 217 13.13 -2.65 -19.19
CA VAL A 217 13.10 -4.06 -18.76
C VAL A 217 13.34 -4.92 -19.99
N ALA A 218 14.29 -5.85 -19.93
CA ALA A 218 14.62 -6.68 -21.08
C ALA A 218 13.41 -7.56 -21.50
N ILE A 219 13.26 -7.77 -22.80
CA ILE A 219 12.28 -8.73 -23.33
C ILE A 219 13.00 -10.03 -23.62
N HIS A 220 12.88 -10.99 -22.70
CA HIS A 220 13.39 -12.34 -22.92
C HIS A 220 12.62 -13.07 -24.04
N SER A 221 13.23 -14.11 -24.60
CA SER A 221 12.65 -14.95 -25.67
C SER A 221 11.28 -15.52 -25.29
N THR A 222 11.10 -15.94 -24.04
CA THR A 222 9.83 -16.42 -23.48
C THR A 222 8.74 -15.36 -23.59
N LEU A 223 9.03 -14.13 -23.14
CA LEU A 223 8.09 -13.01 -23.23
C LEU A 223 7.77 -12.68 -24.69
N ARG A 224 8.79 -12.65 -25.56
CA ARG A 224 8.63 -12.41 -27.00
C ARG A 224 7.69 -13.43 -27.64
N ALA A 225 7.84 -14.71 -27.32
CA ALA A 225 6.98 -15.78 -27.85
C ALA A 225 5.50 -15.57 -27.50
N TRP A 226 5.21 -15.15 -26.25
CA TRP A 226 3.84 -14.83 -25.82
C TRP A 226 3.31 -13.53 -26.43
N LEU A 227 4.15 -12.48 -26.55
CA LEU A 227 3.75 -11.22 -27.20
C LEU A 227 3.36 -11.44 -28.67
N ASN A 228 3.97 -12.42 -29.35
CA ASN A 228 3.65 -12.77 -30.74
C ASN A 228 2.28 -13.47 -30.89
N GLN A 229 1.62 -13.89 -29.81
CA GLN A 229 0.27 -14.46 -29.85
C GLN A 229 -0.84 -13.39 -30.05
N GLY A 230 -0.47 -12.10 -30.01
CA GLY A 230 -1.37 -10.96 -30.23
C GLY A 230 -1.93 -10.36 -28.94
N GLY A 231 -3.15 -9.81 -29.03
CA GLY A 231 -3.79 -9.00 -27.97
C GLY A 231 -3.37 -7.52 -28.02
N GLN A 232 -4.07 -6.67 -27.26
CA GLN A 232 -3.82 -5.24 -27.22
C GLN A 232 -3.79 -4.67 -25.80
N LEU A 233 -2.91 -3.68 -25.59
CA LEU A 233 -2.84 -2.85 -24.39
C LEU A 233 -3.25 -1.40 -24.68
N PRO A 234 -3.84 -0.68 -23.70
CA PRO A 234 -4.20 -1.14 -22.35
C PRO A 234 -5.49 -1.96 -22.32
N VAL A 235 -5.56 -2.94 -21.41
CA VAL A 235 -6.74 -3.79 -21.25
C VAL A 235 -7.90 -3.02 -20.61
N LYS A 236 -8.97 -2.77 -21.38
CA LYS A 236 -10.22 -2.20 -20.86
C LYS A 236 -10.93 -3.20 -19.94
N ASN A 237 -11.59 -2.71 -18.89
CA ASN A 237 -12.34 -3.52 -17.92
C ASN A 237 -11.51 -4.67 -17.28
N LEU A 238 -10.21 -4.43 -17.07
CA LEU A 238 -9.24 -5.43 -16.63
C LEU A 238 -9.71 -6.25 -15.42
N THR A 239 -10.21 -5.61 -14.36
CA THR A 239 -10.59 -6.31 -13.12
C THR A 239 -11.63 -7.41 -13.38
N LYS A 240 -12.64 -7.14 -14.21
CA LYS A 240 -13.69 -8.11 -14.55
C LYS A 240 -13.14 -9.24 -15.40
N ARG A 241 -12.41 -8.91 -16.47
CA ARG A 241 -11.84 -9.88 -17.43
C ARG A 241 -10.82 -10.79 -16.78
N LEU A 242 -9.91 -10.21 -15.99
CA LEU A 242 -8.91 -10.94 -15.22
C LEU A 242 -9.54 -11.87 -14.17
N ARG A 243 -10.62 -11.45 -13.51
CA ARG A 243 -11.37 -12.33 -12.58
C ARG A 243 -11.95 -13.55 -13.29
N ALA A 244 -12.47 -13.38 -14.52
CA ALA A 244 -13.01 -14.49 -15.30
C ALA A 244 -11.91 -15.52 -15.64
N VAL A 245 -10.76 -15.05 -16.14
CA VAL A 245 -9.58 -15.88 -16.45
C VAL A 245 -9.04 -16.59 -15.20
N ARG A 246 -8.97 -15.90 -14.06
CA ARG A 246 -8.55 -16.55 -12.79
C ARG A 246 -9.51 -17.66 -12.36
N LYS A 247 -10.82 -17.42 -12.49
CA LYS A 247 -11.84 -18.40 -12.12
C LYS A 247 -11.76 -19.64 -13.00
N SER A 248 -11.52 -19.49 -14.31
CA SER A 248 -11.37 -20.62 -15.22
C SER A 248 -10.07 -21.40 -15.00
N ALA A 249 -8.99 -20.73 -14.60
CA ALA A 249 -7.74 -21.41 -14.23
C ALA A 249 -7.82 -22.14 -12.87
N GLY A 250 -8.73 -21.72 -11.99
CA GLY A 250 -8.92 -22.34 -10.66
C GLY A 250 -7.75 -22.11 -9.71
N LEU A 251 -7.03 -21.00 -9.86
CA LEU A 251 -5.80 -20.70 -9.11
C LEU A 251 -6.07 -19.75 -7.94
N SER A 252 -5.28 -19.92 -6.87
CA SER A 252 -5.19 -18.91 -5.83
C SER A 252 -4.59 -17.62 -6.39
N TRP A 253 -4.80 -16.48 -5.74
CA TRP A 253 -4.20 -15.22 -6.19
C TRP A 253 -3.64 -14.42 -5.02
N PRO A 254 -2.45 -14.78 -4.52
CA PRO A 254 -1.75 -13.99 -3.54
C PRO A 254 -1.53 -12.54 -4.01
N HIS A 255 -1.37 -11.63 -3.05
CA HIS A 255 -1.10 -10.23 -3.36
C HIS A 255 0.19 -10.09 -4.16
N ASP A 256 0.17 -9.34 -5.28
CA ASP A 256 1.31 -9.14 -6.18
C ASP A 256 1.99 -10.43 -6.69
N VAL A 257 1.28 -11.56 -6.71
CA VAL A 257 1.81 -12.89 -7.07
C VAL A 257 2.60 -12.91 -8.38
N THR A 258 2.13 -12.23 -9.44
CA THR A 258 2.79 -12.22 -10.75
C THR A 258 4.21 -11.66 -10.68
N ARG A 259 4.38 -10.58 -9.93
CA ARG A 259 5.68 -9.93 -9.70
C ARG A 259 6.55 -10.72 -8.73
N HIS A 260 5.95 -11.36 -7.73
CA HIS A 260 6.68 -12.23 -6.80
C HIS A 260 7.22 -13.47 -7.51
N SER A 261 6.41 -14.09 -8.37
CA SER A 261 6.85 -15.17 -9.26
C SER A 261 8.04 -14.72 -10.10
N PHE A 262 7.94 -13.60 -10.83
CA PHE A 262 9.07 -13.09 -11.61
C PHE A 262 10.32 -12.91 -10.74
N ALA A 263 10.20 -12.25 -9.59
CA ALA A 263 11.34 -11.98 -8.71
C ALA A 263 12.04 -13.26 -8.24
N SER A 264 11.27 -14.29 -7.86
CA SER A 264 11.81 -15.58 -7.44
C SER A 264 12.48 -16.33 -8.59
N TYR A 265 11.80 -16.48 -9.74
CA TYR A 265 12.31 -17.25 -10.87
C TYR A 265 13.48 -16.55 -11.58
N HIS A 266 13.43 -15.23 -11.72
CA HIS A 266 14.53 -14.45 -12.29
C HIS A 266 15.77 -14.53 -11.40
N LEU A 267 15.62 -14.37 -10.07
CA LEU A 267 16.75 -14.48 -9.15
C LEU A 267 17.36 -15.89 -9.15
N ALA A 268 16.53 -16.93 -9.20
CA ALA A 268 16.99 -18.32 -9.23
C ALA A 268 17.69 -18.70 -10.55
N ALA A 269 17.23 -18.16 -11.70
CA ALA A 269 17.81 -18.42 -13.01
C ALA A 269 19.13 -17.66 -13.24
N PHE A 270 19.12 -16.34 -13.05
CA PHE A 270 20.27 -15.48 -13.40
C PHE A 270 21.27 -15.31 -12.26
N LYS A 271 20.88 -15.67 -11.01
CA LYS A 271 21.71 -15.56 -9.80
C LYS A 271 22.29 -14.15 -9.58
N ASN A 272 21.67 -13.13 -10.20
CA ASN A 272 22.10 -11.74 -10.14
C ASN A 272 21.01 -10.88 -9.48
N ALA A 273 21.15 -10.67 -8.17
CA ALA A 273 20.20 -9.87 -7.40
C ALA A 273 20.20 -8.39 -7.81
N SER A 274 21.32 -7.86 -8.29
CA SER A 274 21.43 -6.46 -8.70
C SER A 274 20.62 -6.18 -9.95
N GLU A 275 20.78 -7.03 -10.96
CA GLU A 275 20.02 -6.96 -12.22
C GLU A 275 18.52 -7.19 -11.98
N THR A 276 18.18 -8.23 -11.21
CA THR A 276 16.79 -8.49 -10.79
C THR A 276 16.18 -7.26 -10.09
N ALA A 277 16.93 -6.60 -9.20
CA ALA A 277 16.46 -5.39 -8.52
C ALA A 277 16.26 -4.22 -9.49
N HIS A 278 17.16 -4.07 -10.46
CA HIS A 278 17.08 -3.03 -11.48
C HIS A 278 15.81 -3.17 -12.33
N GLU A 279 15.56 -4.37 -12.86
CA GLU A 279 14.38 -4.67 -13.68
C GLU A 279 13.07 -4.51 -12.90
N LEU A 280 13.07 -4.93 -11.63
CA LEU A 280 11.94 -4.71 -10.74
C LEU A 280 11.79 -3.22 -10.36
N GLY A 281 12.84 -2.40 -10.46
CA GLY A 281 12.85 -1.03 -9.97
C GLY A 281 12.83 -0.95 -8.44
N HIS A 282 13.47 -1.90 -7.75
CA HIS A 282 13.71 -1.86 -6.31
C HIS A 282 14.90 -0.96 -5.99
N HIS A 283 14.79 -0.18 -4.92
CA HIS A 283 15.89 0.69 -4.44
C HIS A 283 16.89 -0.04 -3.55
N SER A 284 16.57 -1.25 -3.10
CA SER A 284 17.44 -2.03 -2.22
C SER A 284 17.38 -3.51 -2.59
N GLN A 285 18.54 -4.15 -2.61
CA GLN A 285 18.71 -5.60 -2.75
C GLN A 285 18.27 -6.34 -1.46
N SER A 286 18.24 -5.66 -0.31
CA SER A 286 17.82 -6.27 0.96
C SER A 286 16.39 -6.83 0.91
N MET A 287 15.50 -6.14 0.20
CA MET A 287 14.12 -6.60 -0.04
C MET A 287 14.05 -7.87 -0.89
N LEU A 288 15.05 -8.11 -1.74
CA LEU A 288 15.12 -9.33 -2.56
C LEU A 288 15.63 -10.52 -1.77
N TYR A 289 16.73 -10.32 -1.04
CA TYR A 289 17.32 -11.38 -0.22
C TYR A 289 16.42 -11.80 0.94
N ALA A 290 15.71 -10.86 1.57
CA ALA A 290 14.80 -11.15 2.68
C ALA A 290 13.57 -11.98 2.26
N ASN A 291 13.14 -11.89 1.00
CA ASN A 291 11.82 -12.41 0.58
C ASN A 291 11.86 -13.50 -0.50
N TYR A 292 12.95 -13.64 -1.28
CA TYR A 292 12.93 -14.51 -2.48
C TYR A 292 14.13 -15.45 -2.63
N ARG A 293 15.14 -15.38 -1.75
CA ARG A 293 16.41 -16.14 -1.90
C ARG A 293 16.23 -17.67 -1.87
N GLU A 294 15.17 -18.17 -1.24
CA GLU A 294 15.05 -19.60 -0.88
C GLU A 294 13.73 -20.24 -1.34
N VAL A 295 12.96 -19.58 -2.20
CA VAL A 295 11.60 -20.04 -2.54
C VAL A 295 11.59 -21.06 -3.68
N VAL A 296 12.61 -21.07 -4.55
CA VAL A 296 12.55 -21.76 -5.84
C VAL A 296 13.87 -22.46 -6.19
N SER A 297 13.79 -23.70 -6.70
CA SER A 297 14.93 -24.45 -7.22
C SER A 297 15.34 -24.01 -8.64
N SER A 298 16.61 -24.18 -9.01
CA SER A 298 17.08 -23.85 -10.38
C SER A 298 16.28 -24.59 -11.47
N LYS A 299 15.89 -25.84 -11.23
CA LYS A 299 15.05 -26.62 -12.16
C LYS A 299 13.68 -25.98 -12.40
N GLN A 300 13.05 -25.45 -11.36
CA GLN A 300 11.78 -24.74 -11.50
C GLN A 300 11.94 -23.39 -12.21
N ALA A 301 13.07 -22.71 -12.01
CA ALA A 301 13.38 -21.49 -12.73
C ALA A 301 13.59 -21.75 -14.23
N GLU A 302 14.30 -22.80 -14.59
CA GLU A 302 14.43 -23.24 -15.99
C GLU A 302 13.06 -23.56 -16.59
N ALA A 303 12.24 -24.35 -15.89
CA ALA A 303 10.88 -24.66 -16.34
C ALA A 303 10.03 -23.40 -16.56
N PHE A 304 10.14 -22.40 -15.67
CA PHE A 304 9.43 -21.13 -15.80
C PHE A 304 9.81 -20.35 -17.06
N TRP A 305 11.10 -20.30 -17.39
CA TRP A 305 11.58 -19.62 -18.60
C TRP A 305 11.33 -20.43 -19.89
N GLN A 306 10.98 -21.71 -19.79
CA GLN A 306 10.58 -22.56 -20.92
C GLN A 306 9.07 -22.61 -21.15
N ILE A 307 8.27 -21.81 -20.44
CA ILE A 307 6.82 -21.70 -20.67
C ILE A 307 6.57 -20.97 -22.01
N LEU A 308 6.38 -21.74 -23.08
CA LEU A 308 6.07 -21.24 -24.41
C LEU A 308 4.60 -21.50 -24.78
N PRO A 309 3.98 -20.66 -25.64
CA PRO A 309 2.62 -20.93 -26.14
C PRO A 309 2.56 -22.27 -26.85
N LYS A 310 1.56 -23.10 -26.53
CA LYS A 310 1.36 -24.37 -27.22
C LYS A 310 1.02 -24.11 -28.69
N ALA A 311 1.59 -24.94 -29.58
CA ALA A 311 1.22 -24.95 -30.98
C ALA A 311 -0.31 -25.08 -31.10
N LEU A 312 -0.92 -24.25 -31.95
CA LEU A 312 -2.33 -24.44 -32.29
C LEU A 312 -2.47 -25.82 -32.95
N PRO A 313 -3.46 -26.65 -32.58
CA PRO A 313 -3.72 -27.86 -33.32
C PRO A 313 -3.97 -27.48 -34.79
N SER A 314 -3.21 -28.08 -35.69
CA SER A 314 -3.39 -27.91 -37.13
C SER A 314 -4.83 -28.30 -37.51
N PRO A 315 -5.49 -27.59 -38.44
CA PRO A 315 -6.88 -27.86 -38.84
C PRO A 315 -7.10 -29.23 -39.51
N SER A 316 -6.10 -30.11 -39.57
CA SER A 316 -6.16 -31.43 -40.20
C SER A 316 -6.64 -32.58 -39.30
N GLU A 317 -6.86 -32.37 -37.99
CA GLU A 317 -7.25 -33.46 -37.06
C GLU A 317 -8.74 -33.50 -36.69
N SER A 318 -9.60 -32.62 -37.24
CA SER A 318 -11.05 -32.64 -36.98
C SER A 318 -11.91 -33.17 -38.13
N ALA A 319 -11.32 -33.73 -39.18
CA ALA A 319 -12.06 -34.44 -40.25
C ALA A 319 -11.99 -35.95 -40.00
N GLY A 320 -12.74 -36.42 -39.00
CA GLY A 320 -13.13 -37.83 -38.94
C GLY A 320 -13.93 -38.20 -40.20
N PRO A 321 -13.86 -39.46 -40.68
CA PRO A 321 -14.50 -39.84 -41.93
C PRO A 321 -16.02 -39.63 -41.82
N SER A 322 -16.56 -38.85 -42.76
CA SER A 322 -18.00 -38.66 -42.93
C SER A 322 -18.70 -40.01 -43.03
N PRO A 323 -19.76 -40.29 -42.24
CA PRO A 323 -20.51 -41.52 -42.39
C PRO A 323 -21.24 -41.50 -43.74
N ALA A 324 -21.19 -42.63 -44.46
CA ALA A 324 -21.90 -42.85 -45.71
C ALA A 324 -23.43 -42.77 -45.48
N PRO A 325 -24.21 -42.24 -46.44
CA PRO A 325 -25.65 -42.14 -46.29
C PRO A 325 -26.33 -43.53 -46.35
N GLU A 326 -27.17 -43.84 -45.35
CA GLU A 326 -28.01 -45.04 -45.32
C GLU A 326 -29.11 -45.00 -46.40
N PRO A 327 -29.50 -46.15 -46.96
CA PRO A 327 -30.52 -46.24 -48.01
C PRO A 327 -31.94 -46.07 -47.44
N VAL A 328 -32.70 -45.17 -48.05
CA VAL A 328 -34.11 -44.90 -47.76
C VAL A 328 -34.98 -46.11 -48.13
N GLN A 329 -35.59 -46.77 -47.15
CA GLN A 329 -36.65 -47.75 -47.39
C GLN A 329 -37.97 -47.02 -47.70
N ARG A 330 -38.54 -47.30 -48.88
CA ARG A 330 -39.89 -46.91 -49.29
C ARG A 330 -40.92 -47.81 -48.60
N ALA A 331 -41.98 -47.21 -48.06
CA ALA A 331 -43.26 -47.84 -47.79
C ALA A 331 -44.34 -47.12 -48.60
#